data_AF-A0A935S4Y9-F1
#
_entry.id   AF-A0A935S4Y9-F1
#
_cell.length_a   1.000
_cell.length_b   1.000
_cell.length_c   1.000
_cell.angle_alpha   90.00
_cell.angle_beta   90.00
_cell.angle_gamma   90.00
#
_symmetry.space_group_name_H-M   'P 1'
#
loop_
_entity.id
_entity.type
_entity.pdbx_description
1 polymer ?
#
loop_
_entity_poly.entity_id
_entity_poly.type
_entity_poly.pdbx_seq_one_letter_code
_entity_poly.pdbx_strand_id
1 'polypeptide(L)'
;MLSLLLYYKDKKAGELPPLIQRILFGTRALCITLICILLTNLFLKHINNRSENPIILVAIDNSTSVVSGKDSATLSKSLKENIHTLNQGLGKRFTIKQLLFGERTRLSDSICFKDKETDLSNLLADVANNFSGQNIGALIIASDGIINKGANPIYNLEKIKFPIYTIALGDTIEKKDALIQKINHNQVAYLGNQFLAEITLNAIKLSGEECIVSIFKNNIKKNEQKIKSTLKILFPP
;
A
#
# COMPACT_ATOMS: atom_id res chain seq x y z
N MET A 1 43.77 50.86 -3.67
CA MET A 1 45.08 51.49 -3.36
C MET A 1 46.02 51.52 -4.58
N LEU A 2 46.22 50.41 -5.32
CA LEU A 2 47.07 50.38 -6.53
C LEU A 2 46.60 51.30 -7.69
N SER A 3 45.28 51.41 -7.92
CA SER A 3 44.74 52.27 -8.99
C SER A 3 44.95 53.76 -8.73
N LEU A 4 44.88 54.18 -7.46
CA LEU A 4 45.05 55.58 -7.05
C LEU A 4 46.51 56.02 -7.26
N LEU A 5 47.44 55.10 -7.04
CA LEU A 5 48.88 55.30 -7.18
C LEU A 5 49.32 55.37 -8.65
N LEU A 6 48.69 54.61 -9.54
CA LEU A 6 48.92 54.67 -10.99
C LEU A 6 48.37 55.97 -11.60
N TYR A 7 47.22 56.44 -11.15
CA TYR A 7 46.60 57.66 -11.68
C TYR A 7 47.31 58.94 -11.21
N TYR A 8 47.89 58.91 -10.01
CA TYR A 8 48.61 60.06 -9.44
C TYR A 8 50.02 60.26 -10.02
N LYS A 9 50.60 59.25 -10.69
CA LYS A 9 51.99 59.27 -11.19
C LYS A 9 52.14 59.35 -12.70
N ASP A 10 51.05 59.38 -13.46
CA ASP A 10 51.12 59.31 -14.92
C ASP A 10 51.22 60.72 -15.54
N LYS A 11 52.43 61.10 -15.99
CA LYS A 11 52.72 62.43 -16.57
C LYS A 11 51.95 62.71 -17.87
N LYS A 12 51.32 61.70 -18.49
CA LYS A 12 50.45 61.85 -19.68
C LYS A 12 48.98 62.09 -19.35
N ALA A 13 48.56 61.93 -18.10
CA ALA A 13 47.16 62.14 -17.70
C ALA A 13 46.78 63.64 -17.64
N GLY A 14 47.76 64.55 -17.53
CA GLY A 14 47.54 65.99 -17.42
C GLY A 14 46.84 66.67 -18.60
N GLU A 15 46.69 65.99 -19.74
CA GLU A 15 46.03 66.51 -20.95
C GLU A 15 44.51 66.25 -20.98
N LEU A 16 43.97 65.46 -20.05
CA LEU A 16 42.56 65.08 -20.02
C LEU A 16 41.76 65.84 -18.94
N PRO A 17 40.52 66.27 -19.23
CA PRO A 17 39.63 66.89 -18.25
C PRO A 17 39.46 66.03 -16.97
N PRO A 18 39.48 66.62 -15.76
CA PRO A 18 39.45 65.89 -14.49
C PRO A 18 38.21 65.01 -14.28
N LEU A 19 37.12 65.26 -15.01
CA LEU A 19 35.93 64.41 -15.04
C LEU A 19 36.18 63.06 -15.72
N ILE A 20 36.85 63.08 -16.89
CA ILE A 20 37.19 61.88 -17.68
C ILE A 20 38.16 61.00 -16.89
N GLN A 21 39.10 61.66 -16.19
CA GLN A 21 40.02 61.01 -15.28
C GLN A 21 39.33 60.20 -14.17
N ARG A 22 38.32 60.79 -13.52
CA ARG A 22 37.52 60.13 -12.47
C ARG A 22 36.67 58.99 -13.05
N ILE A 23 36.14 59.15 -14.26
CA ILE A 23 35.38 58.10 -14.95
C ILE A 23 36.28 56.91 -15.29
N LEU A 24 37.44 57.13 -15.89
CA LEU A 24 38.43 56.08 -16.21
C LEU A 24 38.94 55.37 -14.96
N PHE A 25 39.14 56.11 -13.87
CA PHE A 25 39.45 55.52 -12.58
C PHE A 25 38.31 54.64 -12.06
N GLY A 26 37.07 55.13 -12.13
CA GLY A 26 35.86 54.41 -11.72
C GLY A 26 35.67 53.12 -12.51
N THR A 27 35.80 53.15 -13.83
CA THR A 27 35.67 51.95 -14.68
C THR A 27 36.79 50.94 -14.41
N ARG A 28 38.03 51.38 -14.23
CA ARG A 28 39.15 50.47 -13.87
C ARG A 28 38.96 49.83 -12.50
N ALA A 29 38.54 50.62 -11.51
CA ALA A 29 38.24 50.09 -10.17
C ALA A 29 37.08 49.09 -10.21
N LEU A 30 36.03 49.37 -10.99
CA LEU A 30 34.90 48.46 -11.21
C LEU A 30 35.36 47.14 -11.82
N CYS A 31 36.16 47.17 -12.89
CA CYS A 31 36.69 45.97 -13.55
C CYS A 31 37.50 45.11 -12.59
N ILE A 32 38.43 45.71 -11.83
CA ILE A 32 39.24 44.98 -10.85
C ILE A 32 38.35 44.35 -9.78
N THR A 33 37.35 45.08 -9.29
CA THR A 33 36.40 44.58 -8.27
C THR A 33 35.58 43.41 -8.82
N LEU A 34 35.07 43.50 -10.05
CA LEU A 34 34.36 42.42 -10.73
C LEU A 34 35.24 41.18 -10.91
N ILE A 35 36.49 41.34 -11.32
CA ILE A 35 37.45 40.24 -11.47
C ILE A 35 37.72 39.58 -10.10
N CYS A 36 37.92 40.38 -9.05
CA CYS A 36 38.09 39.85 -7.69
C CYS A 36 36.86 39.06 -7.23
N ILE A 37 35.64 39.56 -7.46
CA ILE A 37 34.37 38.88 -7.13
C ILE A 37 34.24 37.55 -7.90
N LEU A 38 34.55 37.55 -9.20
CA LEU A 38 34.54 36.35 -10.03
C LEU A 38 35.55 35.30 -9.56
N LEU A 39 36.75 35.74 -9.15
CA LEU A 39 37.77 34.89 -8.55
C LEU A 39 37.36 34.34 -7.17
N THR A 40 36.41 34.98 -6.47
CA THR A 40 35.95 34.52 -5.16
C THR A 40 35.00 33.32 -5.23
N ASN A 41 34.67 32.82 -6.43
CA ASN A 41 33.74 31.70 -6.66
C ASN A 41 32.48 31.78 -5.78
N LEU A 42 31.86 32.97 -5.75
CA LEU A 42 30.75 33.29 -4.85
C LEU A 42 29.54 32.39 -5.14
N PHE A 43 29.32 31.38 -4.31
CA PHE A 43 28.20 30.47 -4.45
C PHE A 43 26.99 31.01 -3.69
N LEU A 44 25.99 31.51 -4.41
CA LEU A 44 24.70 31.91 -3.83
C LEU A 44 23.83 30.66 -3.64
N LYS A 45 23.79 30.11 -2.42
CA LYS A 45 22.86 29.04 -2.07
C LYS A 45 21.52 29.64 -1.62
N HIS A 46 20.46 29.40 -2.40
CA HIS A 46 19.10 29.71 -2.00
C HIS A 46 18.43 28.45 -1.44
N ILE A 47 18.21 28.39 -0.13
CA ILE A 47 17.55 27.24 0.53
C ILE A 47 16.07 27.57 0.71
N ASN A 48 15.20 26.83 0.03
CA ASN A 48 13.76 26.92 0.22
C ASN A 48 13.30 25.80 1.16
N ASN A 49 12.86 26.19 2.36
CA ASN A 49 12.22 25.25 3.28
C ASN A 49 10.72 25.30 3.07
N ARG A 50 10.11 24.14 2.78
CA ARG A 50 8.66 23.97 2.71
C ARG A 50 8.24 22.99 3.78
N SER A 51 7.30 23.41 4.63
CA SER A 51 6.67 22.51 5.59
C SER A 51 5.51 21.81 4.91
N GLU A 52 5.54 20.48 4.85
CA GLU A 52 4.46 19.67 4.30
C GLU A 52 3.83 18.82 5.39
N ASN A 53 2.50 18.85 5.44
CA ASN A 53 1.75 18.04 6.41
C ASN A 53 1.92 16.55 6.06
N PRO A 54 2.19 15.69 7.05
CA PRO A 54 2.24 14.25 6.83
C PRO A 54 0.89 13.71 6.35
N ILE A 55 0.95 12.70 5.48
CA ILE A 55 -0.21 12.06 4.86
C ILE A 55 -0.56 10.79 5.62
N ILE A 56 -1.83 10.62 5.97
CA ILE A 56 -2.37 9.36 6.49
C ILE A 56 -3.18 8.71 5.36
N LEU A 57 -2.76 7.53 4.95
CA LEU A 57 -3.46 6.74 3.96
C LEU A 57 -4.45 5.81 4.67
N VAL A 58 -5.73 5.86 4.30
CA VAL A 58 -6.77 4.96 4.82
C VAL A 58 -7.19 4.04 3.69
N ALA A 59 -6.65 2.83 3.66
CA ALA A 59 -6.96 1.79 2.70
C ALA A 59 -8.10 0.91 3.20
N ILE A 60 -9.18 0.81 2.43
CA ILE A 60 -10.36 0.02 2.76
C ILE A 60 -10.51 -1.08 1.72
N ASP A 61 -10.69 -2.30 2.21
CA ASP A 61 -10.96 -3.45 1.38
C ASP A 61 -12.38 -3.33 0.81
N ASN A 62 -12.47 -3.25 -0.52
CA ASN A 62 -13.71 -3.14 -1.27
C ASN A 62 -14.13 -4.48 -1.86
N SER A 63 -13.62 -5.59 -1.34
CA SER A 63 -14.02 -6.92 -1.75
C SER A 63 -15.39 -7.33 -1.22
N THR A 64 -16.00 -8.32 -1.87
CA THR A 64 -17.27 -8.90 -1.43
C THR A 64 -17.15 -9.73 -0.14
N SER A 65 -15.94 -10.17 0.23
CA SER A 65 -15.75 -11.01 1.43
C SER A 65 -16.03 -10.23 2.73
N VAL A 66 -15.69 -8.93 2.74
CA VAL A 66 -15.91 -8.02 3.88
C VAL A 66 -17.39 -7.94 4.30
N VAL A 67 -18.31 -8.08 3.35
CA VAL A 67 -19.75 -7.94 3.56
C VAL A 67 -20.45 -9.28 3.77
N SER A 68 -19.76 -10.41 3.63
CA SER A 68 -20.35 -11.76 3.61
C SER A 68 -21.00 -12.24 4.93
N GLY A 69 -21.32 -11.34 5.86
CA GLY A 69 -22.12 -11.56 7.08
C GLY A 69 -22.79 -10.31 7.67
N LYS A 70 -22.68 -9.12 7.05
CA LYS A 70 -23.21 -7.83 7.56
C LYS A 70 -23.93 -7.05 6.46
N ASP A 71 -24.82 -6.14 6.83
CA ASP A 71 -25.44 -5.24 5.85
C ASP A 71 -24.39 -4.24 5.31
N SER A 72 -24.04 -4.39 4.02
CA SER A 72 -23.12 -3.52 3.29
C SER A 72 -23.42 -2.02 3.46
N ALA A 73 -24.69 -1.64 3.53
CA ALA A 73 -25.10 -0.26 3.62
C ALA A 73 -24.76 0.32 5.00
N THR A 74 -24.98 -0.46 6.06
CA THR A 74 -24.62 -0.05 7.43
C THR A 74 -23.11 0.06 7.61
N LEU A 75 -22.34 -0.91 7.10
CA LEU A 75 -20.88 -0.90 7.22
C LEU A 75 -20.25 0.24 6.43
N SER A 76 -20.67 0.44 5.18
CA SER A 76 -20.16 1.55 4.36
C SER A 76 -20.49 2.91 4.97
N LYS A 77 -21.69 3.08 5.53
CA LYS A 77 -22.09 4.30 6.24
C LYS A 77 -21.23 4.53 7.48
N SER A 78 -21.06 3.52 8.33
CA SER A 78 -20.22 3.60 9.54
C SER A 78 -18.76 3.93 9.20
N LEU A 79 -18.19 3.30 8.17
CA LEU A 79 -16.83 3.62 7.72
C LEU A 79 -16.69 5.05 7.24
N LYS A 80 -17.66 5.56 6.45
CA LYS A 80 -17.67 6.97 6.01
C LYS A 80 -17.75 7.93 7.20
N GLU A 81 -18.61 7.64 8.18
CA GLU A 81 -18.73 8.44 9.41
C GLU A 81 -17.42 8.42 10.21
N ASN A 82 -16.80 7.26 10.41
CA ASN A 82 -15.53 7.13 11.12
C ASN A 82 -14.39 7.89 10.42
N ILE A 83 -14.32 7.84 9.08
CA ILE A 83 -13.34 8.60 8.29
C ILE A 83 -13.61 10.09 8.38
N HIS A 84 -14.88 10.50 8.42
CA HIS A 84 -15.24 11.90 8.64
C HIS A 84 -14.80 12.39 10.03
N THR A 85 -15.04 11.60 11.09
CA THR A 85 -14.56 11.89 12.45
C THR A 85 -13.04 11.95 12.51
N LEU A 86 -12.34 11.03 11.84
CA LEU A 86 -10.87 11.04 11.72
C LEU A 86 -10.38 12.33 11.07
N ASN A 87 -11.05 12.76 9.99
CA ASN A 87 -10.77 14.03 9.31
C ASN A 87 -10.99 15.25 10.19
N GLN A 88 -12.07 15.28 10.98
CA GLN A 88 -12.33 16.40 11.90
C GLN A 88 -11.28 16.49 13.01
N GLY A 89 -10.85 15.34 13.57
CA GLY A 89 -9.88 15.30 14.66
C GLY A 89 -8.43 15.54 14.22
N LEU A 90 -8.03 15.02 13.07
CA LEU A 90 -6.62 15.02 12.61
C LEU A 90 -6.35 15.91 11.39
N GLY A 91 -7.38 16.37 10.67
CA GLY A 91 -7.24 17.09 9.40
C GLY A 91 -6.49 18.43 9.47
N LYS A 92 -6.33 19.00 10.67
CA LYS A 92 -5.49 20.20 10.89
C LYS A 92 -4.00 19.91 10.86
N ARG A 93 -3.59 18.69 11.21
CA ARG A 93 -2.18 18.26 11.35
C ARG A 93 -1.74 17.29 10.27
N PHE A 94 -2.69 16.55 9.70
CA PHE A 94 -2.45 15.50 8.73
C PHE A 94 -3.38 15.65 7.52
N THR A 95 -2.90 15.24 6.35
CA THR A 95 -3.75 15.09 5.17
C THR A 95 -4.19 13.65 5.05
N ILE A 96 -5.49 13.39 5.20
CA ILE A 96 -6.04 12.04 5.10
C ILE A 96 -6.46 11.78 3.65
N LYS A 97 -6.02 10.64 3.09
CA LYS A 97 -6.42 10.18 1.75
C LYS A 97 -7.02 8.79 1.85
N GLN A 98 -8.23 8.62 1.32
CA GLN A 98 -8.91 7.34 1.27
C GLN A 98 -8.53 6.56 0.01
N LEU A 99 -8.14 5.30 0.18
CA LEU A 99 -7.86 4.33 -0.86
C LEU A 99 -8.85 3.17 -0.74
N LEU A 100 -9.33 2.68 -1.87
CA LEU A 100 -10.03 1.40 -1.96
C LEU A 100 -9.10 0.40 -2.63
N PHE A 101 -9.03 -0.81 -2.09
CA PHE A 101 -8.29 -1.92 -2.70
C PHE A 101 -9.16 -3.18 -2.78
N GLY A 102 -8.72 -4.14 -3.57
CA GLY A 102 -9.53 -5.29 -3.99
C GLY A 102 -8.90 -5.87 -5.25
N GLU A 103 -9.62 -5.80 -6.37
CA GLU A 103 -9.08 -6.14 -7.70
C GLU A 103 -8.01 -5.14 -8.16
N ARG A 104 -8.14 -3.88 -7.74
CA ARG A 104 -7.21 -2.79 -8.02
C ARG A 104 -7.25 -1.73 -6.93
N THR A 105 -6.13 -1.05 -6.72
CA THR A 105 -6.06 0.10 -5.81
C THR A 105 -6.55 1.36 -6.53
N ARG A 106 -7.37 2.16 -5.85
CA ARG A 106 -7.90 3.42 -6.39
C ARG A 106 -8.18 4.44 -5.29
N LEU A 107 -7.96 5.71 -5.58
CA LEU A 107 -8.42 6.82 -4.74
C LEU A 107 -9.92 7.00 -4.95
N SER A 108 -10.73 6.71 -3.93
CA SER A 108 -12.18 6.86 -4.02
C SER A 108 -12.84 6.88 -2.65
N ASP A 109 -13.84 7.75 -2.50
CA ASP A 109 -14.67 7.85 -1.30
C ASP A 109 -15.89 6.92 -1.34
N SER A 110 -16.14 6.29 -2.50
CA SER A 110 -17.34 5.47 -2.74
C SER A 110 -17.10 3.99 -2.43
N ILE A 111 -17.28 3.63 -1.16
CA ILE A 111 -17.23 2.25 -0.67
C ILE A 111 -18.46 1.49 -1.18
N CYS A 112 -18.27 0.39 -1.91
CA CYS A 112 -19.36 -0.39 -2.48
C CYS A 112 -19.22 -1.93 -2.39
N PHE A 113 -18.06 -2.45 -1.95
CA PHE A 113 -17.81 -3.88 -1.71
C PHE A 113 -18.13 -4.81 -2.90
N LYS A 114 -17.72 -4.41 -4.10
CA LYS A 114 -18.03 -5.12 -5.35
C LYS A 114 -16.88 -5.94 -5.93
N ASP A 115 -15.66 -5.73 -5.42
CA ASP A 115 -14.47 -6.36 -5.97
C ASP A 115 -14.51 -7.85 -5.59
N LYS A 116 -14.17 -8.76 -6.51
CA LYS A 116 -14.23 -10.21 -6.23
C LYS A 116 -12.97 -10.75 -5.56
N GLU A 117 -11.92 -9.94 -5.58
CA GLU A 117 -10.58 -10.31 -5.15
C GLU A 117 -10.08 -9.30 -4.11
N THR A 118 -9.19 -9.76 -3.25
CA THR A 118 -8.45 -8.94 -2.29
C THR A 118 -6.97 -9.13 -2.57
N ASP A 119 -6.36 -8.17 -3.26
CA ASP A 119 -4.93 -8.14 -3.55
C ASP A 119 -4.21 -7.11 -2.66
N LEU A 120 -3.76 -7.58 -1.49
CA LEU A 120 -3.00 -6.74 -0.57
C LEU A 120 -1.59 -6.44 -1.09
N SER A 121 -1.01 -7.32 -1.90
CA SER A 121 0.32 -7.11 -2.48
C SER A 121 0.33 -5.92 -3.44
N ASN A 122 -0.73 -5.79 -4.24
CA ASN A 122 -0.93 -4.68 -5.15
C ASN A 122 -1.19 -3.36 -4.40
N LEU A 123 -1.98 -3.38 -3.31
CA LEU A 123 -2.12 -2.19 -2.44
C LEU A 123 -0.75 -1.68 -1.97
N LEU A 124 0.08 -2.56 -1.42
CA LEU A 124 1.39 -2.15 -0.88
C LEU A 124 2.33 -1.66 -1.99
N ALA A 125 2.31 -2.30 -3.16
CA ALA A 125 3.08 -1.87 -4.32
C ALA A 125 2.61 -0.50 -4.84
N ASP A 126 1.30 -0.29 -4.97
CA ASP A 126 0.71 0.97 -5.41
C ASP A 126 0.98 2.09 -4.42
N VAL A 127 0.92 1.82 -3.11
CA VAL A 127 1.27 2.80 -2.09
C VAL A 127 2.75 3.17 -2.19
N ALA A 128 3.64 2.18 -2.31
CA ALA A 128 5.08 2.41 -2.42
C ALA A 128 5.45 3.20 -3.70
N ASN A 129 4.76 2.94 -4.81
CA ASN A 129 5.03 3.59 -6.10
C ASN A 129 4.39 4.98 -6.20
N ASN A 130 3.07 5.09 -5.95
CA ASN A 130 2.31 6.32 -6.17
C ASN A 130 2.54 7.40 -5.10
N PHE A 131 2.97 6.99 -3.90
CA PHE A 131 3.27 7.90 -2.80
C PHE A 131 4.77 7.96 -2.48
N SER A 132 5.62 7.47 -3.38
CA SER A 132 7.07 7.60 -3.26
C SER A 132 7.48 9.07 -3.13
N GLY A 133 8.35 9.37 -2.18
CA GLY A 133 8.84 10.73 -1.92
C GLY A 133 7.85 11.65 -1.19
N GLN A 134 6.63 11.20 -0.87
CA GLN A 134 5.71 11.96 -0.02
C GLN A 134 5.96 11.65 1.46
N ASN A 135 5.69 12.63 2.33
CA ASN A 135 5.79 12.46 3.78
C ASN A 135 4.59 11.64 4.29
N ILE A 136 4.65 10.32 4.22
CA ILE A 136 3.60 9.43 4.71
C ILE A 136 3.79 9.21 6.23
N GLY A 137 2.81 9.61 7.02
CA GLY A 137 2.82 9.42 8.48
C GLY A 137 2.35 8.03 8.92
N ALA A 138 1.36 7.46 8.21
CA ALA A 138 0.83 6.12 8.50
C ALA A 138 0.00 5.57 7.33
N LEU A 139 -0.09 4.24 7.26
CA LEU A 139 -1.07 3.52 6.45
C LEU A 139 -2.03 2.75 7.37
N ILE A 140 -3.32 3.03 7.29
CA ILE A 140 -4.37 2.32 8.01
C ILE A 140 -5.06 1.39 7.01
N ILE A 141 -5.12 0.09 7.29
CA ILE A 141 -5.72 -0.92 6.43
C ILE A 141 -6.94 -1.51 7.12
N ALA A 142 -8.11 -1.40 6.51
CA ALA A 142 -9.35 -1.97 7.02
C ALA A 142 -9.80 -3.12 6.10
N SER A 143 -9.71 -4.36 6.59
CA SER A 143 -10.03 -5.58 5.83
C SER A 143 -10.49 -6.71 6.75
N ASP A 144 -11.17 -7.72 6.20
CA ASP A 144 -11.46 -8.97 6.91
C ASP A 144 -10.25 -9.92 6.99
N GLY A 145 -9.13 -9.57 6.33
CA GLY A 145 -7.88 -10.33 6.35
C GLY A 145 -7.83 -11.48 5.35
N ILE A 146 -8.85 -11.66 4.52
CA ILE A 146 -8.89 -12.71 3.51
C ILE A 146 -8.15 -12.22 2.26
N ILE A 147 -6.94 -12.72 2.04
CA ILE A 147 -6.14 -12.41 0.86
C ILE A 147 -6.24 -13.59 -0.11
N ASN A 148 -6.80 -13.36 -1.29
CA ASN A 148 -7.03 -14.41 -2.30
C ASN A 148 -6.30 -14.16 -3.63
N LYS A 149 -5.57 -13.04 -3.74
CA LYS A 149 -4.77 -12.70 -4.92
C LYS A 149 -3.46 -12.03 -4.53
N GLY A 150 -2.47 -12.19 -5.41
CA GLY A 150 -1.18 -11.53 -5.29
C GLY A 150 -0.16 -12.35 -4.51
N ALA A 151 1.03 -11.77 -4.36
CA ALA A 151 2.10 -12.38 -3.57
C ALA A 151 1.82 -12.20 -2.07
N ASN A 152 2.55 -12.95 -1.23
CA ASN A 152 2.47 -12.73 0.21
C ASN A 152 2.88 -11.27 0.54
N PRO A 153 2.01 -10.49 1.21
CA PRO A 153 2.26 -9.07 1.50
C PRO A 153 3.54 -8.82 2.31
N ILE A 154 4.02 -9.82 3.06
CA ILE A 154 5.25 -9.74 3.85
C ILE A 154 6.46 -9.33 3.00
N TYR A 155 6.52 -9.78 1.74
CA TYR A 155 7.64 -9.48 0.85
C TYR A 155 7.74 -7.98 0.47
N ASN A 156 6.64 -7.24 0.57
CA ASN A 156 6.61 -5.82 0.23
C ASN A 156 6.80 -4.91 1.46
N LEU A 157 6.85 -5.47 2.68
CA LEU A 157 6.98 -4.69 3.92
C LEU A 157 8.35 -4.00 4.04
N GLU A 158 9.42 -4.58 3.50
CA GLU A 158 10.78 -3.98 3.55
C GLU A 158 10.85 -2.62 2.83
N LYS A 159 9.97 -2.39 1.85
CA LYS A 159 9.91 -1.14 1.08
C LYS A 159 9.12 -0.04 1.80
N ILE A 160 8.40 -0.40 2.87
CA ILE A 160 7.55 0.52 3.62
C ILE A 160 8.32 1.08 4.81
N LYS A 161 8.44 2.41 4.85
CA LYS A 161 9.21 3.16 5.86
C LYS A 161 8.32 3.86 6.89
N PHE A 162 7.03 3.58 6.90
CA PHE A 162 6.03 4.21 7.76
C PHE A 162 5.20 3.14 8.48
N PRO A 163 4.63 3.46 9.65
CA PRO A 163 3.83 2.49 10.40
C PRO A 163 2.56 2.09 9.64
N ILE A 164 2.22 0.80 9.74
CA ILE A 164 0.98 0.22 9.22
C ILE A 164 0.10 -0.16 10.41
N TYR A 165 -1.15 0.31 10.41
CA TYR A 165 -2.17 -0.05 11.40
C TYR A 165 -3.27 -0.84 10.69
N THR A 166 -3.69 -1.97 11.26
CA THR A 166 -4.72 -2.82 10.67
C THR A 166 -5.99 -2.81 11.51
N ILE A 167 -7.14 -2.65 10.87
CA ILE A 167 -8.47 -2.74 11.46
C ILE A 167 -9.14 -3.98 10.87
N ALA A 168 -9.43 -4.97 11.72
CA ALA A 168 -10.15 -6.16 11.33
C ALA A 168 -11.64 -5.83 11.15
N LEU A 169 -12.15 -5.93 9.92
CA LEU A 169 -13.58 -5.74 9.58
C LEU A 169 -14.38 -7.04 9.61
N GLY A 170 -13.67 -8.18 9.61
CA GLY A 170 -14.23 -9.52 9.57
C GLY A 170 -15.13 -9.83 10.76
N ASP A 171 -15.98 -10.83 10.57
CA ASP A 171 -16.78 -11.41 11.65
C ASP A 171 -15.91 -12.43 12.42
N THR A 172 -15.88 -12.35 13.75
CA THR A 172 -15.21 -13.33 14.60
C THR A 172 -16.04 -14.60 14.77
N ILE A 173 -17.29 -14.61 14.28
CA ILE A 173 -18.18 -15.76 14.35
C ILE A 173 -17.76 -16.79 13.31
N GLU A 174 -17.17 -17.90 13.76
CA GLU A 174 -16.92 -19.07 12.93
C GLU A 174 -18.23 -19.50 12.23
N LYS A 175 -18.18 -19.65 10.90
CA LYS A 175 -19.31 -20.12 10.10
C LYS A 175 -19.46 -21.64 10.26
N LYS A 176 -20.71 -22.11 10.22
CA LYS A 176 -21.04 -23.52 10.17
C LYS A 176 -20.63 -24.05 8.80
N ASP A 177 -19.59 -24.88 8.76
CA ASP A 177 -19.00 -25.35 7.50
C ASP A 177 -18.40 -26.76 7.63
N ALA A 178 -18.44 -27.53 6.54
CA ALA A 178 -17.85 -28.85 6.41
C ALA A 178 -16.89 -28.87 5.21
N LEU A 179 -15.61 -29.13 5.49
CA LEU A 179 -14.54 -29.16 4.50
C LEU A 179 -13.99 -30.59 4.37
N ILE A 180 -13.77 -31.04 3.13
CA ILE A 180 -12.91 -32.20 2.86
C ILE A 180 -11.46 -31.75 3.01
N GLN A 181 -10.82 -32.13 4.12
CA GLN A 181 -9.46 -31.73 4.43
C GLN A 181 -8.43 -32.59 3.70
N LYS A 182 -8.69 -33.89 3.58
CA LYS A 182 -7.78 -34.84 2.94
C LYS A 182 -8.51 -36.03 2.36
N ILE A 183 -8.01 -36.53 1.23
CA ILE A 183 -8.42 -37.80 0.63
C ILE A 183 -7.17 -38.66 0.46
N ASN A 184 -7.03 -39.70 1.27
CA ASN A 184 -6.00 -40.72 1.10
C ASN A 184 -6.59 -41.89 0.33
N HIS A 185 -5.94 -42.32 -0.74
CA HIS A 185 -6.32 -43.50 -1.50
C HIS A 185 -5.08 -44.10 -2.17
N ASN A 186 -5.18 -45.36 -2.57
CA ASN A 186 -4.12 -45.98 -3.37
C ASN A 186 -4.14 -45.40 -4.79
N GLN A 187 -2.99 -44.95 -5.29
CA GLN A 187 -2.85 -44.40 -6.64
C GLN A 187 -3.08 -45.44 -7.74
N VAL A 188 -2.81 -46.72 -7.44
CA VAL A 188 -3.02 -47.85 -8.35
C VAL A 188 -3.96 -48.83 -7.69
N ALA A 189 -5.06 -49.14 -8.38
CA ALA A 189 -6.02 -50.18 -8.01
C ALA A 189 -6.30 -51.05 -9.25
N TYR A 190 -6.26 -52.37 -9.06
CA TYR A 190 -6.52 -53.32 -10.14
C TYR A 190 -8.03 -53.46 -10.37
N LEU A 191 -8.42 -53.61 -11.63
CA LEU A 191 -9.80 -53.86 -12.02
C LEU A 191 -10.34 -55.11 -11.30
N GLY A 192 -11.44 -54.96 -10.57
CA GLY A 192 -12.06 -56.04 -9.80
C GLY A 192 -11.62 -56.14 -8.33
N ASN A 193 -10.66 -55.31 -7.87
CA ASN A 193 -10.25 -55.25 -6.47
C ASN A 193 -10.91 -54.10 -5.71
N GLN A 194 -11.39 -54.42 -4.51
CA GLN A 194 -11.79 -53.44 -3.52
C GLN A 194 -10.55 -52.72 -2.96
N PHE A 195 -10.62 -51.39 -2.81
CA PHE A 195 -9.58 -50.60 -2.17
C PHE A 195 -10.16 -49.65 -1.13
N LEU A 196 -9.33 -49.11 -0.25
CA LEU A 196 -9.75 -48.14 0.77
C LEU A 196 -9.47 -46.72 0.26
N ALA A 197 -10.42 -45.80 0.48
CA ALA A 197 -10.11 -44.38 0.53
C ALA A 197 -10.56 -43.80 1.87
N GLU A 198 -9.66 -43.11 2.53
CA GLU A 198 -9.91 -42.42 3.77
C GLU A 198 -10.15 -40.95 3.45
N ILE A 199 -11.30 -40.44 3.87
CA ILE A 199 -11.68 -39.05 3.69
C ILE A 199 -11.66 -38.41 5.08
N THR A 200 -10.74 -37.49 5.29
CA THR A 200 -10.69 -36.66 6.49
C THR A 200 -11.58 -35.44 6.26
N LEU A 201 -12.61 -35.31 7.09
CA LEU A 201 -13.49 -34.15 7.10
C LEU A 201 -13.14 -33.27 8.28
N ASN A 202 -13.12 -31.97 8.05
CA ASN A 202 -13.12 -30.98 9.12
C ASN A 202 -14.50 -30.33 9.15
N ALA A 203 -15.14 -30.30 10.31
CA ALA A 203 -16.49 -29.80 10.48
C ALA A 203 -16.51 -28.79 11.63
N ILE A 204 -16.96 -27.56 11.35
CA ILE A 204 -16.99 -26.44 12.30
C ILE A 204 -18.45 -26.17 12.64
N LYS A 205 -18.78 -26.15 13.94
CA LYS A 205 -20.14 -25.90 14.48
C LYS A 205 -21.25 -26.79 13.88
N LEU A 206 -20.93 -28.02 13.51
CA LEU A 206 -21.86 -29.04 12.99
C LEU A 206 -22.22 -30.12 14.03
N SER A 207 -21.98 -29.85 15.31
CA SER A 207 -22.27 -30.80 16.38
C SER A 207 -23.76 -31.18 16.38
N GLY A 208 -24.06 -32.47 16.22
CA GLY A 208 -25.42 -33.00 16.21
C GLY A 208 -26.06 -33.08 14.82
N GLU A 209 -25.43 -32.56 13.76
CA GLU A 209 -25.95 -32.65 12.40
C GLU A 209 -25.33 -33.80 11.61
N GLU A 210 -26.12 -34.39 10.70
CA GLU A 210 -25.66 -35.48 9.84
C GLU A 210 -25.02 -34.91 8.57
N CYS A 211 -23.71 -35.14 8.39
CA CYS A 211 -23.05 -34.88 7.12
C CYS A 211 -23.13 -36.12 6.22
N ILE A 212 -23.50 -35.93 4.95
CA ILE A 212 -23.51 -36.99 3.94
C ILE A 212 -22.33 -36.77 3.00
N VAL A 213 -21.45 -37.77 2.89
CA VAL A 213 -20.36 -37.76 1.92
C VAL A 213 -20.65 -38.78 0.84
N SER A 214 -20.67 -38.32 -0.42
CA SER A 214 -20.94 -39.15 -1.59
C SER A 214 -19.76 -39.09 -2.55
N ILE A 215 -19.40 -40.23 -3.14
CA ILE A 215 -18.31 -40.35 -4.11
C ILE A 215 -18.88 -40.69 -5.47
N PHE A 216 -18.41 -40.00 -6.49
CA PHE A 216 -18.85 -40.15 -7.88
C PHE A 216 -17.70 -40.62 -8.77
N LYS A 217 -18.00 -41.50 -9.72
CA LYS A 217 -17.13 -41.88 -10.84
C LYS A 217 -17.88 -41.61 -12.14
N ASN A 218 -17.37 -40.72 -12.99
CA ASN A 218 -18.03 -40.30 -14.24
C ASN A 218 -19.49 -39.85 -14.01
N ASN A 219 -19.73 -39.01 -13.00
CA ASN A 219 -21.05 -38.56 -12.54
C ASN A 219 -22.00 -39.66 -12.02
N ILE A 220 -21.55 -40.91 -11.89
CA ILE A 220 -22.33 -42.00 -11.29
C ILE A 220 -21.93 -42.14 -9.82
N LYS A 221 -22.90 -42.04 -8.91
CA LYS A 221 -22.70 -42.23 -7.46
C LYS A 221 -22.25 -43.66 -7.20
N LYS A 222 -21.08 -43.82 -6.56
CA LYS A 222 -20.47 -45.13 -6.24
C LYS A 222 -20.63 -45.51 -4.78
N ASN A 223 -20.57 -44.54 -3.88
CA ASN A 223 -20.78 -44.80 -2.46
C ASN A 223 -21.31 -43.52 -1.77
N GLU A 224 -21.98 -43.71 -0.64
CA GLU A 224 -22.53 -42.65 0.20
C GLU A 224 -22.49 -43.08 1.68
N GLN A 225 -22.03 -42.19 2.54
CA GLN A 225 -21.96 -42.47 3.98
C GLN A 225 -22.36 -41.26 4.82
N LYS A 226 -23.15 -41.52 5.87
CA LYS A 226 -23.58 -40.54 6.87
C LYS A 226 -22.60 -40.49 8.03
N ILE A 227 -22.30 -39.29 8.53
CA ILE A 227 -21.14 -39.07 9.41
C ILE A 227 -21.47 -38.11 10.53
N LYS A 228 -20.95 -38.43 11.72
CA LYS A 228 -20.98 -37.56 12.91
C LYS A 228 -19.62 -36.98 13.32
N SER A 229 -18.45 -37.54 12.94
CA SER A 229 -17.14 -36.85 13.08
C SER A 229 -15.85 -37.48 12.51
N THR A 230 -15.73 -38.72 12.02
CA THR A 230 -14.53 -39.21 11.27
C THR A 230 -14.87 -40.47 10.46
N LEU A 231 -14.25 -40.69 9.29
CA LEU A 231 -14.63 -41.77 8.36
C LEU A 231 -13.45 -42.53 7.71
N LYS A 232 -13.60 -43.86 7.57
CA LYS A 232 -12.85 -44.71 6.63
C LYS A 232 -13.85 -45.40 5.69
N ILE A 233 -13.68 -45.28 4.36
CA ILE A 233 -14.60 -45.87 3.38
C ILE A 233 -13.90 -47.01 2.62
N LEU A 234 -14.55 -48.18 2.60
CA LEU A 234 -14.17 -49.34 1.79
C LEU A 234 -14.90 -49.29 0.43
N PHE A 235 -14.18 -49.48 -0.67
CA PHE A 235 -14.72 -49.40 -2.02
C PHE A 235 -15.08 -50.77 -2.55
N PRO A 236 -16.25 -50.93 -3.20
CA PRO A 236 -16.58 -52.13 -3.96
C PRO A 236 -15.74 -52.23 -5.25
N PRO A 237 -15.64 -53.44 -5.85
CA PRO A 237 -14.81 -53.70 -7.03
C PRO A 237 -15.26 -52.99 -8.31
#